data_AF-A0A2C1DR00-F1
#
_entry.id   AF-A0A2C1DR00-F1
#
_cell.length_a   1.000
_cell.length_b   1.000
_cell.length_c   1.000
_cell.angle_alpha   90.00
_cell.angle_beta   90.00
_cell.angle_gamma   90.00
#
_symmetry.space_group_name_H-M   'P 1'
#
loop_
_entity.id
_entity.type
_entity.pdbx_description
1 polymer ?
#
loop_
_entity_poly.entity_id
_entity_poly.type
_entity_poly.pdbx_seq_one_letter_code
_entity_poly.pdbx_strand_id
1 'polypeptide(L)'
;MSILAEYRWYFLIGAEIVFWLSAIGFFLLRYGFRLKKASFIMGIVLLVNEVFILTLGVVDYYQTGKFSNFQIITVIILLYAVFYGKKDLKKLDILVQKLVAKWRNEPIPIIEDPLELTGMAHAKQEMKNWALHLILFAVVHIFFFFMYGFIPFEQWGNWLESGIVLNKAASRVSQVWAIIFLVDTVISFSYVIFPKKEKGKERLLS
;
A
#
# COMPACT_ATOMS: atom_id res chain seq x y z
N MET A 1 -7.78 -29.60 -11.06
CA MET A 1 -7.32 -28.39 -10.33
C MET A 1 -6.18 -27.79 -11.14
N SER A 2 -6.12 -26.47 -11.36
CA SER A 2 -4.93 -25.91 -11.98
C SER A 2 -3.77 -25.94 -10.97
N ILE A 3 -2.55 -26.12 -11.45
CA ILE A 3 -1.32 -26.08 -10.63
C ILE A 3 -1.24 -24.76 -9.83
N LEU A 4 -1.74 -23.67 -10.41
CA LEU A 4 -1.77 -22.36 -9.76
C LEU A 4 -2.65 -22.32 -8.51
N ALA A 5 -3.81 -22.99 -8.52
CA ALA A 5 -4.69 -23.02 -7.35
C ALA A 5 -4.19 -23.97 -6.25
N GLU A 6 -3.56 -25.08 -6.65
CA GLU A 6 -2.99 -26.05 -5.70
C GLU A 6 -1.79 -25.47 -4.96
N TYR A 7 -0.89 -24.79 -5.67
CA TYR A 7 0.35 -24.22 -5.12
C TYR A 7 0.30 -22.71 -4.93
N ARG A 8 -0.90 -22.09 -4.89
CA ARG A 8 -1.10 -20.63 -4.80
C ARG A 8 -0.27 -19.94 -3.71
N TRP A 9 -0.14 -20.59 -2.54
CA TRP A 9 0.66 -20.08 -1.43
C TRP A 9 2.15 -20.07 -1.73
N TYR A 10 2.66 -21.11 -2.38
CA TYR A 10 4.06 -21.18 -2.79
C TYR A 10 4.38 -20.14 -3.85
N PHE A 11 3.46 -19.91 -4.79
CA PHE A 11 3.62 -18.85 -5.78
C PHE A 11 3.60 -17.45 -5.14
N LEU A 12 2.72 -17.21 -4.17
CA LEU A 12 2.69 -15.94 -3.43
C LEU A 12 3.99 -15.73 -2.64
N ILE A 13 4.44 -16.72 -1.87
CA ILE A 13 5.70 -16.65 -1.11
C ILE A 13 6.89 -16.47 -2.07
N GLY A 14 6.91 -17.18 -3.19
CA GLY A 14 7.93 -17.04 -4.22
C GLY A 14 7.94 -15.63 -4.82
N ALA A 15 6.77 -15.06 -5.12
CA ALA A 15 6.64 -13.69 -5.59
C ALA A 15 7.15 -12.66 -4.57
N GLU A 16 6.89 -12.87 -3.28
CA GLU A 16 7.44 -12.03 -2.21
C GLU A 16 8.97 -12.11 -2.15
N ILE A 17 9.55 -13.31 -2.26
CA ILE A 17 11.01 -13.48 -2.29
C ILE A 17 11.61 -12.76 -3.51
N VAL A 18 11.00 -12.92 -4.69
CA VAL A 18 11.43 -12.23 -5.92
C VAL A 18 11.31 -10.71 -5.76
N PHE A 19 10.25 -10.22 -5.12
CA PHE A 19 10.08 -8.81 -4.80
C PHE A 19 11.24 -8.28 -3.96
N TRP A 20 11.53 -8.90 -2.80
CA TRP A 20 12.58 -8.44 -1.91
C TRP A 20 13.97 -8.51 -2.55
N LEU A 21 14.28 -9.58 -3.28
CA LEU A 21 15.54 -9.71 -4.02
C LEU A 21 15.67 -8.65 -5.10
N SER A 22 14.59 -8.39 -5.84
CA SER A 22 14.57 -7.38 -6.90
C SER A 22 14.70 -5.97 -6.34
N ALA A 23 14.05 -5.68 -5.21
CA ALA A 23 14.14 -4.39 -4.52
C ALA A 23 15.54 -4.12 -3.99
N ILE A 24 16.16 -5.09 -3.31
CA ILE A 24 17.54 -4.98 -2.84
C ILE A 24 18.49 -4.83 -4.04
N GLY A 25 18.33 -5.66 -5.06
CA GLY A 25 19.14 -5.62 -6.27
C GLY A 25 19.00 -4.29 -7.03
N PHE A 26 17.79 -3.74 -7.12
CA PHE A 26 17.52 -2.41 -7.70
C PHE A 26 18.40 -1.34 -7.07
N PHE A 27 18.40 -1.28 -5.73
CA PHE A 27 19.14 -0.30 -4.96
C PHE A 27 20.66 -0.51 -5.02
N LEU A 28 21.12 -1.76 -4.91
CA LEU A 28 22.55 -2.11 -5.01
C LEU A 28 23.11 -1.77 -6.40
N LEU A 29 22.40 -2.13 -7.47
CA LEU A 29 22.83 -1.83 -8.84
C LEU A 29 22.82 -0.33 -9.12
N ARG A 30 21.83 0.40 -8.60
CA ARG A 30 21.70 1.85 -8.81
C ARG A 30 22.79 2.65 -8.12
N TYR A 31 23.03 2.37 -6.85
CA TYR A 31 23.89 3.19 -6.01
C TYR A 31 25.26 2.57 -5.77
N GLY A 32 25.32 1.28 -5.48
CA GLY A 32 26.57 0.54 -5.28
C GLY A 32 27.37 0.46 -6.59
N PHE A 33 26.79 -0.17 -7.61
CA PHE A 33 27.47 -0.43 -8.89
C PHE A 33 27.29 0.68 -9.95
N ARG A 34 26.40 1.66 -9.71
CA ARG A 34 26.07 2.75 -10.65
C ARG A 34 25.57 2.28 -12.02
N LEU A 35 25.04 1.06 -12.10
CA LEU A 35 24.48 0.44 -13.30
C LEU A 35 23.02 0.84 -13.50
N LYS A 36 22.79 2.07 -13.98
CA LYS A 36 21.45 2.65 -14.15
C LYS A 36 20.51 1.78 -15.00
N LYS A 37 21.02 1.16 -16.08
CA LYS A 37 20.23 0.28 -16.96
C LYS A 37 19.79 -1.01 -16.27
N ALA A 38 20.69 -1.66 -15.53
CA ALA A 38 20.38 -2.89 -14.81
C ALA A 38 19.41 -2.63 -13.64
N SER A 39 19.60 -1.52 -12.92
CA SER A 39 18.63 -1.05 -11.94
C SER A 39 17.25 -0.83 -12.55
N PHE A 40 17.15 -0.19 -13.72
CA PHE A 40 15.87 0.00 -14.39
C PHE A 40 15.16 -1.33 -14.71
N ILE A 41 15.90 -2.36 -15.15
CA ILE A 41 15.36 -3.70 -15.37
C ILE A 41 14.80 -4.29 -14.06
N MET A 42 15.52 -4.18 -12.94
CA MET A 42 15.02 -4.64 -11.63
C MET A 42 13.74 -3.90 -11.22
N GLY A 43 13.62 -2.61 -11.57
CA GLY A 43 12.41 -1.82 -11.35
C GLY A 43 11.22 -2.35 -12.17
N ILE A 44 11.45 -2.77 -13.42
CA ILE A 44 10.42 -3.42 -14.23
C ILE A 44 10.03 -4.77 -13.64
N VAL A 45 11.00 -5.58 -13.20
CA VAL A 45 10.72 -6.88 -12.56
C VAL A 45 9.84 -6.72 -11.33
N LEU A 46 10.09 -5.70 -10.49
CA LEU A 46 9.21 -5.37 -9.37
C LEU A 46 7.77 -5.12 -9.82
N LEU A 47 7.57 -4.25 -10.83
CA LEU A 47 6.23 -3.95 -11.33
C LEU A 47 5.53 -5.17 -11.94
N VAL A 48 6.26 -5.98 -12.70
CA VAL A 48 5.73 -7.22 -13.29
C VAL A 48 5.35 -8.23 -12.20
N ASN A 49 6.14 -8.30 -11.12
CA ASN A 49 5.84 -9.17 -9.98
C ASN A 49 4.54 -8.77 -9.27
N GLU A 50 4.26 -7.48 -9.09
CA GLU A 50 2.97 -7.01 -8.55
C GLU A 50 1.79 -7.41 -9.44
N VAL A 51 1.95 -7.28 -10.76
CA VAL A 51 0.92 -7.72 -11.74
C VAL A 51 0.74 -9.23 -11.67
N PHE A 52 1.80 -9.99 -11.43
CA PHE A 52 1.72 -11.43 -11.23
C PHE A 52 0.94 -11.80 -9.97
N ILE A 53 1.18 -11.14 -8.83
CA ILE A 53 0.43 -11.33 -7.58
C ILE A 53 -1.06 -11.01 -7.79
N LEU A 54 -1.38 -9.91 -8.49
CA LEU A 54 -2.75 -9.59 -8.89
C LEU A 54 -3.38 -10.71 -9.73
N THR A 55 -2.64 -11.22 -10.71
CA THR A 55 -3.11 -12.30 -11.59
C THR A 55 -3.38 -13.58 -10.80
N LEU A 56 -2.52 -13.93 -9.84
CA LEU A 56 -2.74 -15.09 -8.95
C LEU A 56 -4.05 -14.96 -8.16
N GLY A 57 -4.31 -13.79 -7.58
CA GLY A 57 -5.55 -13.54 -6.85
C GLY A 57 -6.80 -13.66 -7.72
N VAL A 58 -6.74 -13.14 -8.95
CA VAL A 58 -7.84 -13.22 -9.93
C VAL A 58 -8.07 -14.66 -10.39
N VAL A 59 -7.02 -15.38 -10.78
CA VAL A 59 -7.10 -16.77 -11.23
C VAL A 59 -7.64 -17.68 -10.12
N ASP A 60 -7.17 -17.49 -8.88
CA ASP A 60 -7.66 -18.26 -7.73
C ASP A 60 -9.16 -18.03 -7.50
N TYR A 61 -9.64 -16.78 -7.62
CA TYR A 61 -11.06 -16.46 -7.51
C TYR A 61 -11.89 -17.12 -8.60
N TYR A 62 -11.46 -17.05 -9.86
CA TYR A 62 -12.19 -17.66 -10.99
C TYR A 62 -12.30 -19.17 -10.86
N GLN A 63 -11.28 -19.85 -10.35
CA GLN A 63 -11.27 -21.31 -10.24
C GLN A 63 -12.02 -21.82 -9.02
N THR A 64 -11.91 -21.13 -7.89
CA THR A 64 -12.53 -21.57 -6.63
C THR A 64 -13.96 -21.08 -6.49
N GLY A 65 -14.33 -20.00 -7.19
CA GLY A 65 -15.62 -19.30 -7.06
C GLY A 65 -15.86 -18.74 -5.66
N LYS A 66 -14.85 -18.76 -4.78
CA LYS A 66 -14.96 -18.43 -3.36
C LYS A 66 -13.86 -17.45 -2.99
N PHE A 67 -14.23 -16.41 -2.27
CA PHE A 67 -13.28 -15.45 -1.74
C PHE A 67 -12.67 -16.00 -0.43
N SER A 68 -11.52 -16.64 -0.52
CA SER A 68 -10.83 -17.29 0.61
C SER A 68 -9.81 -16.37 1.29
N ASN A 69 -9.18 -16.87 2.36
CA ASN A 69 -8.12 -16.15 3.07
C ASN A 69 -6.95 -15.76 2.14
N PHE A 70 -6.70 -16.56 1.09
CA PHE A 70 -5.68 -16.26 0.09
C PHE A 70 -5.97 -14.93 -0.63
N GLN A 71 -7.21 -14.71 -1.09
CA GLN A 71 -7.60 -13.46 -1.73
C GLN A 71 -7.55 -12.28 -0.77
N ILE A 72 -7.94 -12.47 0.50
CA ILE A 72 -7.86 -11.41 1.53
C ILE A 72 -6.42 -10.91 1.65
N ILE A 73 -5.45 -11.83 1.83
CA ILE A 73 -4.04 -11.48 1.97
C ILE A 73 -3.50 -10.84 0.68
N THR A 74 -3.85 -11.40 -0.47
CA THR A 74 -3.44 -10.85 -1.78
C THR A 74 -3.94 -9.41 -1.95
N VAL A 75 -5.18 -9.12 -1.60
CA VAL A 75 -5.74 -7.76 -1.63
C VAL A 75 -4.99 -6.83 -0.68
N ILE A 76 -4.68 -7.27 0.55
CA ILE A 76 -3.92 -6.46 1.51
C ILE A 76 -2.54 -6.10 0.97
N ILE A 77 -1.81 -7.06 0.40
CA ILE A 77 -0.49 -6.84 -0.21
C ILE A 77 -0.57 -5.80 -1.33
N LEU A 78 -1.52 -5.96 -2.25
CA LEU A 78 -1.69 -5.05 -3.38
C LEU A 78 -2.12 -3.65 -2.96
N LEU A 79 -3.04 -3.53 -1.98
CA LEU A 79 -3.43 -2.23 -1.44
C LEU A 79 -2.21 -1.53 -0.81
N TYR A 80 -1.42 -2.26 -0.02
CA TYR A 80 -0.19 -1.71 0.56
C TYR A 80 0.78 -1.22 -0.51
N ALA A 81 1.03 -2.02 -1.55
CA ALA A 81 1.90 -1.66 -2.67
C ALA A 81 1.45 -0.38 -3.39
N VAL A 82 0.14 -0.20 -3.60
CA VAL A 82 -0.42 0.98 -4.29
C VAL A 82 -0.36 2.24 -3.43
N PHE A 83 -0.76 2.16 -2.16
CA PHE A 83 -0.86 3.34 -1.29
C PHE A 83 0.47 3.75 -0.67
N TYR A 84 1.18 2.78 -0.09
CA TYR A 84 2.39 3.03 0.68
C TYR A 84 3.65 2.82 -0.16
N GLY A 85 3.59 1.98 -1.19
CA GLY A 85 4.76 1.62 -2.00
C GLY A 85 5.51 2.82 -2.57
N LYS A 86 4.83 3.85 -3.09
CA LYS A 86 5.52 5.06 -3.61
C LYS A 86 6.27 5.84 -2.52
N LYS A 87 5.64 6.03 -1.35
CA LYS A 87 6.21 6.77 -0.22
C LYS A 87 7.39 6.00 0.36
N ASP A 88 7.23 4.69 0.51
CA ASP A 88 8.24 3.82 1.10
C ASP A 88 9.42 3.62 0.16
N LEU A 89 9.20 3.43 -1.15
CA LEU A 89 10.28 3.42 -2.15
C LEU A 89 11.08 4.72 -2.13
N LYS A 90 10.42 5.89 -2.01
CA LYS A 90 11.14 7.18 -1.92
C LYS A 90 11.98 7.26 -0.64
N LYS A 91 11.44 6.82 0.51
CA LYS A 91 12.19 6.78 1.78
C LYS A 91 13.38 5.84 1.71
N LEU A 92 13.18 4.63 1.18
CA LEU A 92 14.24 3.64 0.99
C LEU A 92 15.32 4.15 0.04
N ASP A 93 14.93 4.83 -1.05
CA ASP A 93 15.87 5.43 -1.99
C ASP A 93 16.80 6.44 -1.31
N ILE A 94 16.25 7.33 -0.47
CA ILE A 94 17.04 8.29 0.33
C ILE A 94 17.95 7.56 1.34
N LEU A 95 17.44 6.54 2.03
CA LEU A 95 18.21 5.77 3.01
C LEU A 95 19.40 5.06 2.36
N VAL A 96 19.18 4.40 1.22
CA VAL A 96 20.27 3.73 0.50
C VAL A 96 21.28 4.73 -0.03
N GLN A 97 20.84 5.86 -0.57
CA GLN A 97 21.75 6.93 -1.00
C GLN A 97 22.65 7.39 0.15
N LYS A 98 22.09 7.65 1.34
CA LYS A 98 22.84 8.02 2.55
C LYS A 98 23.81 6.90 2.97
N LEU A 99 23.38 5.65 2.95
CA LEU A 99 24.21 4.50 3.32
C LEU A 99 25.41 4.31 2.38
N VAL A 100 25.17 4.38 1.07
CA VAL A 100 26.23 4.21 0.06
C VAL A 100 27.19 5.38 0.04
N ALA A 101 26.71 6.63 0.19
CA ALA A 101 27.59 7.80 0.30
C ALA A 101 28.54 7.68 1.50
N LYS A 102 28.01 7.26 2.66
CA LYS A 102 28.83 6.99 3.86
C LYS A 102 29.84 5.86 3.63
N TRP A 103 29.42 4.77 2.99
CA TRP A 103 30.31 3.64 2.70
C TRP A 103 31.46 4.02 1.75
N ARG A 104 31.22 4.98 0.84
CA ARG A 104 32.21 5.43 -0.16
C ARG A 104 32.98 6.69 0.21
N ASN A 105 32.75 7.28 1.39
CA ASN A 105 33.29 8.58 1.80
C ASN A 105 33.02 9.70 0.76
N GLU A 106 31.88 9.63 0.08
CA GLU A 106 31.43 10.67 -0.85
C GLU A 106 30.60 11.72 -0.09
N PRO A 107 30.57 12.99 -0.55
CA PRO A 107 29.72 13.99 0.07
C PRO A 107 28.28 13.51 0.04
N ILE A 108 27.65 13.46 1.22
CA ILE A 108 26.26 13.06 1.37
C ILE A 108 25.44 14.06 0.55
N PRO A 109 24.64 13.61 -0.44
CA PRO A 109 23.83 14.53 -1.20
C PRO A 109 22.92 15.30 -0.24
N ILE A 110 22.83 16.62 -0.42
CA ILE A 110 21.88 17.47 0.30
C ILE A 110 20.50 17.13 -0.25
N ILE A 111 19.96 16.01 0.19
CA ILE A 111 18.58 15.65 -0.04
C ILE A 111 17.82 16.44 1.00
N GLU A 112 17.02 17.41 0.56
CA GLU A 112 15.98 17.99 1.41
C GLU A 112 15.17 16.80 1.95
N ASP A 113 15.39 16.44 3.22
CA ASP A 113 14.55 15.47 3.88
C ASP A 113 13.12 15.99 3.70
N PRO A 114 12.17 15.15 3.24
CA PRO A 114 10.80 15.60 3.05
C PRO A 114 10.38 16.18 4.40
N LEU A 115 10.26 17.51 4.46
CA LEU A 115 10.05 18.27 5.68
C LEU A 115 9.09 17.48 6.53
N GLU A 116 9.54 17.03 7.71
CA GLU A 116 8.62 16.43 8.66
C GLU A 116 7.62 17.53 8.98
N LEU A 117 6.50 17.50 8.27
CA LEU A 117 5.43 18.45 8.45
C LEU A 117 5.03 18.25 9.90
N THR A 118 5.17 19.30 10.71
CA THR A 118 4.86 19.27 12.13
C THR A 118 3.60 20.10 12.37
N GLY A 119 2.88 19.81 13.45
CA GLY A 119 1.63 20.49 13.79
C GLY A 119 0.58 20.44 12.68
N MET A 120 0.02 21.61 12.35
CA MET A 120 -1.11 21.75 11.42
C MET A 120 -0.75 21.42 9.97
N ALA A 121 0.52 21.53 9.60
CA ALA A 121 0.97 21.19 8.26
C ALA A 121 0.92 19.66 8.04
N HIS A 122 1.21 18.87 9.08
CA HIS A 122 1.05 17.41 9.09
C HIS A 122 -0.43 17.04 8.95
N ALA A 123 -1.28 17.65 9.78
CA ALA A 123 -2.71 17.40 9.77
C ALA A 123 -3.32 17.68 8.39
N LYS A 124 -2.93 18.78 7.74
CA LYS A 124 -3.40 19.11 6.37
C LYS A 124 -2.98 18.06 5.34
N GLN A 125 -1.77 17.52 5.45
CA GLN A 125 -1.30 16.47 4.55
C GLN A 125 -2.04 15.15 4.77
N GLU A 126 -2.21 14.74 6.02
CA GLU A 126 -2.95 13.53 6.38
C GLU A 126 -4.42 13.64 5.93
N MET A 127 -5.06 14.80 6.11
CA MET A 127 -6.41 15.04 5.58
C MET A 127 -6.49 14.96 4.06
N LYS A 128 -5.43 15.38 3.33
CA LYS A 128 -5.38 15.22 1.87
C LYS A 128 -5.28 13.75 1.47
N ASN A 129 -4.46 12.97 2.17
CA ASN A 129 -4.32 11.53 1.93
C ASN A 129 -5.63 10.80 2.23
N TRP A 130 -6.25 11.13 3.37
CA TRP A 130 -7.58 10.62 3.75
C TRP A 130 -8.65 10.98 2.71
N ALA A 131 -8.65 12.22 2.20
CA ALA A 131 -9.61 12.62 1.15
C ALA A 131 -9.42 11.81 -0.14
N LEU A 132 -8.19 11.53 -0.55
CA LEU A 132 -7.92 10.63 -1.68
C LEU A 132 -8.39 9.21 -1.40
N HIS A 133 -8.18 8.70 -0.19
CA HIS A 133 -8.66 7.38 0.21
C HIS A 133 -10.20 7.31 0.21
N LEU A 134 -10.87 8.34 0.71
CA LEU A 134 -12.33 8.47 0.67
C LEU A 134 -12.85 8.49 -0.77
N ILE A 135 -12.24 9.28 -1.67
CA ILE A 135 -12.63 9.33 -3.08
C ILE A 135 -12.49 7.94 -3.72
N LEU A 136 -11.37 7.26 -3.50
CA LEU A 136 -11.14 5.94 -4.05
C LEU A 136 -12.13 4.90 -3.48
N PHE A 137 -12.35 4.93 -2.17
CA PHE A 137 -13.34 4.10 -1.50
C PHE A 137 -14.73 4.32 -2.11
N ALA A 138 -15.15 5.57 -2.29
CA ALA A 138 -16.43 5.91 -2.91
C ALA A 138 -16.52 5.42 -4.36
N VAL A 139 -15.50 5.65 -5.18
CA VAL A 139 -15.47 5.21 -6.59
C VAL A 139 -15.62 3.69 -6.70
N VAL A 140 -14.91 2.91 -5.87
CA VAL A 140 -15.03 1.45 -5.89
C VAL A 140 -16.40 0.99 -5.42
N HIS A 141 -16.98 1.62 -4.40
CA HIS A 141 -18.31 1.24 -3.91
C HIS A 141 -19.42 1.62 -4.90
N ILE A 142 -19.27 2.74 -5.62
CA ILE A 142 -20.15 3.09 -6.76
C ILE A 142 -20.03 2.01 -7.84
N PHE A 143 -18.82 1.57 -8.16
CA PHE A 143 -18.61 0.48 -9.11
C PHE A 143 -19.26 -0.83 -8.63
N PHE A 144 -19.11 -1.20 -7.35
CA PHE A 144 -19.79 -2.36 -6.77
C PHE A 144 -21.31 -2.24 -6.80
N PHE A 145 -21.84 -1.05 -6.56
CA PHE A 145 -23.27 -0.78 -6.67
C PHE A 145 -23.78 -1.08 -8.08
N PHE A 146 -23.12 -0.56 -9.12
CA PHE A 146 -23.54 -0.82 -10.51
C PHE A 146 -23.34 -2.27 -10.95
N MET A 147 -22.28 -2.93 -10.48
CA MET A 147 -21.95 -4.29 -10.90
C MET A 147 -22.75 -5.37 -10.16
N TYR A 148 -23.03 -5.16 -8.88
CA TYR A 148 -23.58 -6.19 -8.00
C TYR A 148 -24.82 -5.75 -7.22
N GLY A 149 -25.04 -4.45 -7.04
CA GLY A 149 -26.08 -3.90 -6.17
C GLY A 149 -25.74 -3.98 -4.68
N PHE A 150 -26.45 -3.17 -3.89
CA PHE A 150 -26.33 -3.15 -2.43
C PHE A 150 -27.45 -3.93 -1.75
N ILE A 151 -27.18 -4.41 -0.54
CA ILE A 151 -28.23 -4.94 0.33
C ILE A 151 -29.14 -3.80 0.81
N PRO A 152 -30.41 -4.10 1.20
CA PRO A 152 -31.33 -3.10 1.73
C PRO A 152 -30.73 -2.32 2.91
N PHE A 153 -31.05 -1.03 3.00
CA PHE A 153 -30.46 -0.10 3.99
C PHE A 153 -30.71 -0.56 5.44
N GLU A 154 -31.82 -1.24 5.69
CA GLU A 154 -32.19 -1.78 6.99
C GLU A 154 -31.18 -2.81 7.51
N GLN A 155 -30.43 -3.46 6.61
CA GLN A 155 -29.44 -4.49 6.95
C GLN A 155 -28.02 -3.92 7.12
N TRP A 156 -27.81 -2.62 6.88
CA TRP A 156 -26.49 -2.00 6.97
C TRP A 156 -25.98 -1.93 8.42
N GLY A 157 -26.87 -2.01 9.42
CA GLY A 157 -26.47 -2.10 10.82
C GLY A 157 -25.54 -3.28 11.12
N ASN A 158 -25.67 -4.38 10.36
CA ASN A 158 -24.87 -5.59 10.52
C ASN A 158 -23.82 -5.74 9.40
N TRP A 159 -23.36 -4.63 8.80
CA TRP A 159 -22.43 -4.65 7.67
C TRP A 159 -21.16 -5.47 7.92
N LEU A 160 -20.70 -5.60 9.16
CA LEU A 160 -19.53 -6.42 9.49
C LEU A 160 -19.77 -7.93 9.24
N GLU A 161 -21.03 -8.37 9.33
CA GLU A 161 -21.43 -9.77 9.14
C GLU A 161 -22.00 -10.01 7.73
N SER A 162 -22.95 -9.18 7.29
CA SER A 162 -23.65 -9.33 6.01
C SER A 162 -22.99 -8.60 4.84
N GLY A 163 -22.15 -7.61 5.15
CA GLY A 163 -21.56 -6.66 4.20
C GLY A 163 -22.56 -5.63 3.72
N ILE A 164 -22.22 -4.91 2.65
CA ILE A 164 -23.12 -3.91 2.03
C ILE A 164 -23.41 -4.21 0.55
N VAL A 165 -22.73 -5.20 -0.03
CA VAL A 165 -22.82 -5.58 -1.44
C VAL A 165 -23.51 -6.95 -1.55
N LEU A 166 -24.40 -7.13 -2.54
CA LEU A 166 -25.12 -8.41 -2.70
C LEU A 166 -24.19 -9.58 -3.05
N ASN A 167 -23.13 -9.30 -3.82
CA ASN A 167 -22.13 -10.31 -4.17
C ASN A 167 -21.27 -10.64 -2.94
N LYS A 168 -21.24 -11.93 -2.54
CA LYS A 168 -20.50 -12.39 -1.35
C LYS A 168 -19.01 -12.08 -1.38
N ALA A 169 -18.36 -12.10 -2.55
CA ALA A 169 -16.94 -11.81 -2.67
C ALA A 169 -16.66 -10.31 -2.57
N ALA A 170 -17.41 -9.50 -3.34
CA ALA A 170 -17.30 -8.04 -3.26
C ALA A 170 -17.68 -7.51 -1.88
N SER A 171 -18.64 -8.15 -1.21
CA SER A 171 -19.05 -7.90 0.16
C SER A 171 -17.88 -8.07 1.15
N ARG A 172 -17.14 -9.19 1.08
CA ARG A 172 -15.95 -9.40 1.92
C ARG A 172 -14.84 -8.39 1.65
N VAL A 173 -14.58 -8.08 0.37
CA VAL A 173 -13.61 -7.04 0.00
C VAL A 173 -14.03 -5.70 0.60
N SER A 174 -15.30 -5.34 0.44
CA SER A 174 -15.90 -4.11 0.97
C SER A 174 -15.78 -4.03 2.50
N GLN A 175 -16.02 -5.13 3.22
CA GLN A 175 -15.87 -5.19 4.69
C GLN A 175 -14.43 -4.93 5.14
N VAL A 176 -13.46 -5.66 4.57
CA VAL A 176 -12.04 -5.48 4.90
C VAL A 176 -11.60 -4.06 4.61
N TRP A 177 -11.99 -3.53 3.44
CA TRP A 177 -11.64 -2.17 3.07
C TRP A 177 -12.34 -1.13 3.95
N ALA A 178 -13.60 -1.32 4.33
CA ALA A 178 -14.31 -0.44 5.24
C ALA A 178 -13.62 -0.38 6.62
N ILE A 179 -13.10 -1.50 7.13
CA ILE A 179 -12.28 -1.52 8.35
C ILE A 179 -11.01 -0.70 8.16
N ILE A 180 -10.27 -0.92 7.06
CA ILE A 180 -9.05 -0.15 6.76
C ILE A 180 -9.35 1.35 6.67
N PHE A 181 -10.44 1.73 5.99
CA PHE A 181 -10.88 3.11 5.86
C PHE A 181 -11.28 3.73 7.21
N LEU A 182 -11.95 2.96 8.08
CA LEU A 182 -12.31 3.41 9.43
C LEU A 182 -11.05 3.67 10.25
N VAL A 183 -10.08 2.75 10.23
CA VAL A 183 -8.79 2.91 10.93
C VAL A 183 -8.05 4.16 10.41
N ASP A 184 -7.98 4.32 9.08
CA ASP A 184 -7.34 5.49 8.45
C ASP A 184 -8.05 6.80 8.80
N THR A 185 -9.38 6.79 8.91
CA THR A 185 -10.17 7.93 9.36
C THR A 185 -9.85 8.30 10.80
N VAL A 186 -9.81 7.33 11.72
CA VAL A 186 -9.45 7.56 13.12
C VAL A 186 -8.04 8.14 13.23
N ILE A 187 -7.08 7.59 12.51
CA ILE A 187 -5.70 8.08 12.50
C ILE A 187 -5.64 9.52 11.96
N SER A 188 -6.23 9.77 10.79
CA SER A 188 -6.18 11.07 10.13
C SER A 188 -6.84 12.18 10.96
N PHE A 189 -8.01 11.89 11.55
CA PHE A 189 -8.70 12.84 12.41
C PHE A 189 -8.01 13.01 13.77
N SER A 190 -7.31 12.00 14.29
CA SER A 190 -6.55 12.15 15.54
C SER A 190 -5.52 13.30 15.45
N TYR A 191 -4.89 13.49 14.28
CA TYR A 191 -3.94 14.58 14.05
C TYR A 191 -4.59 15.95 13.89
N VAL A 192 -5.87 16.01 13.51
CA VAL A 192 -6.65 17.26 13.45
C VAL A 192 -7.08 17.69 14.86
N ILE A 193 -7.52 16.74 15.68
CA ILE A 193 -8.00 17.01 17.04
C ILE A 193 -6.81 17.26 17.99
N PHE A 194 -5.72 16.52 17.83
CA PHE A 194 -4.52 16.62 18.66
C PHE A 194 -3.26 16.85 17.81
N PRO A 195 -3.08 18.08 17.27
CA PRO A 195 -1.91 18.39 16.47
C PRO A 195 -0.63 18.23 17.30
N LYS A 196 0.31 17.43 16.81
CA LYS A 196 1.60 17.18 17.47
C LYS A 196 2.42 18.48 17.48
N LYS A 197 2.77 18.97 18.67
CA LYS A 197 3.52 20.24 18.83
C LYS A 197 4.89 20.18 18.15
N GLU A 198 5.28 21.28 17.51
CA GLU A 198 6.59 21.44 16.87
C GLU A 198 7.71 21.29 17.92
N LYS A 199 8.58 20.29 17.77
CA LYS A 199 9.76 20.12 18.65
C LYS A 199 10.90 21.11 18.33
N GLY A 200 10.74 21.99 17.34
CA GLY A 200 11.82 22.81 16.78
C GLY A 200 11.96 24.23 17.34
N LYS A 201 10.95 24.78 18.03
CA LYS A 201 10.96 26.20 18.44
C LYS A 201 11.47 26.46 19.87
N GLU A 202 11.64 25.42 20.67
CA GLU A 202 12.12 25.54 22.06
C GLU A 202 13.65 25.73 22.16
N ARG A 203 14.43 25.34 21.14
CA ARG A 203 15.92 25.48 21.15
C ARG A 203 16.46 26.80 20.61
N LEU A 204 15.60 27.69 20.11
CA LEU A 204 16.03 29.00 19.56
C LEU A 204 15.71 30.17 20.51
N LEU A 205 15.17 29.88 21.70
CA LEU A 205 14.82 30.87 22.72
C LEU A 205 15.37 30.54 24.12
N SER A 206 16.31 29.60 24.23
CA SER A 206 17.04 29.26 25.47
C SER A 206 18.52 29.61 25.34
#